data_AF-A0A1B2JG72-F1
#
_entry.id   AF-A0A1B2JG72-F1
#
_cell.length_a   1.000
_cell.length_b   1.000
_cell.length_c   1.000
_cell.angle_alpha   90.00
_cell.angle_beta   90.00
_cell.angle_gamma   90.00
#
_symmetry.space_group_name_H-M   'P 1'
#
loop_
_entity.id
_entity.type
_entity.pdbx_description
1 polymer ?
#
loop_
_entity_poly.entity_id
_entity_poly.type
_entity_poly.pdbx_seq_one_letter_code
_entity_poly.pdbx_strand_id
1 'polypeptide(L)'
;MLFNKLAATVLSAIAAVNAVSLPSIEQAREHVARGLIPQAFADALDPALEKRADYMCHMACGLAIYGAWECGPEAGPFDSACLCAGDSSFSQQIAACNDCGWCLYQSYYGYLAGPLDTCGLPITPTGTQCAETATTLTPTIGPFQTYTPTSV
;
A
#
# COMPACT_ATOMS: atom_id res chain seq x y z
N MET A 1 -32.21 29.74 -33.56
CA MET A 1 -32.95 29.38 -32.32
C MET A 1 -32.32 28.11 -31.77
N LEU A 2 -31.47 28.26 -30.76
CA LEU A 2 -30.90 27.20 -29.93
C LEU A 2 -32.01 26.64 -29.04
N PHE A 3 -32.20 25.32 -28.97
CA PHE A 3 -32.77 24.70 -27.77
C PHE A 3 -32.25 23.27 -27.56
N ASN A 4 -31.38 23.15 -26.55
CA ASN A 4 -31.29 22.09 -25.54
C ASN A 4 -31.79 20.69 -25.88
N LYS A 5 -30.85 19.73 -25.95
CA LYS A 5 -30.97 18.45 -25.22
C LYS A 5 -29.60 18.01 -24.69
N LEU A 6 -29.10 18.73 -23.69
CA LEU A 6 -28.13 18.25 -22.71
C LEU A 6 -28.92 17.77 -21.50
N ALA A 7 -29.00 16.46 -21.29
CA ALA A 7 -29.26 15.85 -19.98
C ALA A 7 -29.24 14.32 -20.12
N ALA A 8 -28.05 13.73 -20.01
CA ALA A 8 -27.88 12.37 -19.52
C ALA A 8 -26.51 12.32 -18.83
N THR A 9 -26.53 12.79 -17.59
CA THR A 9 -25.79 12.23 -16.46
C THR A 9 -25.30 10.81 -16.73
N VAL A 10 -23.98 10.62 -16.76
CA VAL A 10 -23.25 9.75 -15.83
C VAL A 10 -21.81 10.27 -15.81
N LEU A 11 -21.52 11.22 -14.92
CA LEU A 11 -20.14 11.51 -14.53
C LEU A 11 -19.72 10.39 -13.57
N SER A 12 -19.49 9.19 -14.10
CA SER A 12 -18.71 8.18 -13.38
C SER A 12 -17.28 8.67 -13.43
N ALA A 13 -16.95 9.59 -12.52
CA ALA A 13 -15.57 9.81 -12.13
C ALA A 13 -15.14 8.53 -11.41
N ILE A 14 -14.77 7.52 -12.19
CA ILE A 14 -13.91 6.46 -11.72
C ILE A 14 -12.62 7.21 -11.41
N ALA A 15 -12.43 7.57 -10.15
CA ALA A 15 -11.09 7.74 -9.61
C ALA A 15 -10.49 6.34 -9.64
N ALA A 16 -10.08 5.90 -10.83
CA ALA A 16 -9.06 4.89 -10.94
C ALA A 16 -7.90 5.51 -10.18
N VAL A 17 -7.59 4.94 -9.01
CA VAL A 17 -6.37 5.25 -8.29
C VAL A 17 -5.27 4.73 -9.18
N ASN A 18 -4.91 5.51 -10.19
CA ASN A 18 -3.71 5.27 -10.96
C ASN A 18 -2.60 5.31 -9.92
N ALA A 19 -1.91 4.19 -9.72
CA ALA A 19 -0.72 4.14 -8.89
C ALA A 19 0.20 5.28 -9.35
N VAL A 20 0.26 6.34 -8.56
CA VAL A 20 1.07 7.51 -8.90
C VAL A 20 2.51 7.10 -8.63
N SER A 21 3.21 6.69 -9.67
CA SER A 21 4.66 6.72 -9.66
C SER A 21 5.06 8.18 -9.43
N LEU A 22 5.63 8.49 -8.28
CA LEU A 22 6.14 9.82 -7.93
C LEU A 22 7.67 9.81 -8.10
N PRO A 23 8.19 10.31 -9.24
CA PRO A 23 9.62 10.31 -9.50
C PRO A 23 10.45 11.20 -8.56
N SER A 24 9.85 12.15 -7.84
CA SER A 24 10.55 13.01 -6.87
C SER A 24 9.68 13.48 -5.70
N ILE A 25 10.32 13.96 -4.62
CA ILE A 25 9.67 14.56 -3.45
C ILE A 25 8.92 15.84 -3.82
N GLU A 26 9.42 16.63 -4.75
CA GLU A 26 8.75 17.85 -5.22
C GLU A 26 7.40 17.52 -5.85
N GLN A 27 7.34 16.47 -6.68
CA GLN A 27 6.09 16.00 -7.27
C GLN A 27 5.14 15.47 -6.19
N ALA A 28 5.65 14.78 -5.19
CA ALA A 28 4.83 14.34 -4.06
C ALA A 28 4.23 15.54 -3.30
N ARG A 29 5.01 16.59 -3.03
CA ARG A 29 4.52 17.81 -2.38
C ARG A 29 3.43 18.51 -3.20
N GLU A 30 3.56 18.53 -4.53
CA GLU A 30 2.49 19.03 -5.41
C GLU A 30 1.21 18.18 -5.28
N HIS A 31 1.33 16.85 -5.22
CA HIS A 31 0.19 15.95 -5.05
C HIS A 31 -0.47 16.13 -3.68
N VAL A 32 0.30 16.40 -2.62
CA VAL A 32 -0.25 16.77 -1.31
C VAL A 32 -1.02 18.08 -1.40
N ALA A 33 -0.48 19.12 -2.04
CA ALA A 33 -1.16 20.41 -2.20
C ALA A 33 -2.50 20.29 -2.96
N ARG A 34 -2.64 19.25 -3.78
CA ARG A 34 -3.86 18.89 -4.51
C ARG A 34 -4.77 17.90 -3.77
N GLY A 35 -4.39 17.44 -2.59
CA GLY A 35 -5.14 16.45 -1.79
C GLY A 35 -5.17 15.04 -2.39
N LEU A 36 -4.21 14.69 -3.25
CA LEU A 36 -4.17 13.40 -3.96
C LEU A 36 -3.46 12.30 -3.15
N ILE A 37 -2.58 12.69 -2.22
CA ILE A 37 -1.86 11.79 -1.31
C ILE A 37 -1.73 12.44 0.08
N PRO A 38 -1.55 11.64 1.15
CA PRO A 38 -1.24 12.17 2.47
C PRO A 38 0.14 12.84 2.54
N GLN A 39 0.27 13.89 3.36
CA GLN A 39 1.57 14.50 3.67
C GLN A 39 2.59 13.47 4.19
N ALA A 40 2.14 12.54 5.04
CA ALA A 40 2.98 11.47 5.56
C ALA A 40 3.59 10.58 4.46
N PHE A 41 2.91 10.42 3.31
CA PHE A 41 3.46 9.66 2.18
C PHE A 41 4.56 10.46 1.48
N ALA A 42 4.35 11.77 1.26
CA ALA A 42 5.40 12.63 0.71
C ALA A 42 6.65 12.68 1.60
N ASP A 43 6.46 12.72 2.93
CA ASP A 43 7.56 12.68 3.89
C ASP A 43 8.31 11.33 3.88
N ALA A 44 7.62 10.24 3.57
CA ALA A 44 8.23 8.92 3.43
C ALA A 44 9.12 8.77 2.19
N LEU A 45 9.04 9.69 1.22
CA LEU A 45 9.92 9.70 0.04
C LEU A 45 11.26 10.39 0.29
N ASP A 46 11.48 10.97 1.47
CA ASP A 46 12.75 11.61 1.83
C ASP A 46 13.89 10.58 1.93
N PRO A 47 14.89 10.61 1.03
CA PRO A 47 16.01 9.66 1.05
C PRO A 47 16.90 9.82 2.29
N ALA A 48 16.79 10.93 3.03
CA ALA A 48 17.48 11.10 4.32
C ALA A 48 16.88 10.22 5.43
N LEU A 49 15.69 9.63 5.20
CA LEU A 49 14.99 8.77 6.15
C LEU A 49 15.14 7.30 5.72
N GLU A 50 16.33 6.71 5.87
CA GLU A 50 16.44 5.25 5.81
C GLU A 50 15.65 4.63 6.97
N LYS A 51 14.44 4.16 6.67
CA LYS A 51 13.55 3.46 7.59
C LYS A 51 13.49 1.99 7.19
N ARG A 52 13.54 1.08 8.16
CA ARG A 52 13.35 -0.36 7.92
C ARG A 52 12.20 -0.87 8.76
N ALA A 53 11.47 -1.83 8.22
CA ALA A 53 10.53 -2.62 8.98
C ALA A 53 11.14 -3.99 9.29
N ASP A 54 10.67 -4.62 10.36
CA ASP A 54 11.03 -6.00 10.62
C ASP A 54 10.36 -6.96 9.63
N TYR A 55 10.80 -8.23 9.68
CA TYR A 55 10.25 -9.29 8.83
C TYR A 55 8.75 -9.50 9.02
N MET A 56 8.24 -9.41 10.25
CA MET A 56 6.82 -9.63 10.54
C MET A 56 5.97 -8.54 9.92
N CYS A 57 6.46 -7.30 9.90
CA CYS A 57 5.79 -6.20 9.25
C CYS A 57 5.72 -6.38 7.73
N HIS A 58 6.83 -6.76 7.11
CA HIS A 58 6.86 -7.10 5.68
C HIS A 58 5.86 -8.21 5.35
N MET A 59 5.83 -9.26 6.16
CA MET A 59 4.92 -10.37 5.97
C MET A 59 3.46 -9.94 6.12
N ALA A 60 3.12 -9.20 7.18
CA ALA A 60 1.76 -8.71 7.40
C ALA A 60 1.28 -7.82 6.25
N CYS A 61 2.07 -6.82 5.86
CA CYS A 61 1.71 -5.91 4.79
C CYS A 61 1.69 -6.58 3.42
N GLY A 62 2.63 -7.50 3.13
CA GLY A 62 2.65 -8.24 1.88
C GLY A 62 1.44 -9.16 1.74
N LEU A 63 1.09 -9.89 2.81
CA LEU A 63 -0.10 -10.75 2.83
C LEU A 63 -1.39 -9.93 2.75
N ALA A 64 -1.44 -8.74 3.35
CA ALA A 64 -2.58 -7.84 3.18
C ALA A 64 -2.76 -7.42 1.71
N ILE A 65 -1.68 -7.08 1.00
CA ILE A 65 -1.74 -6.76 -0.44
C ILE A 65 -2.34 -7.93 -1.24
N TYR A 66 -1.78 -9.14 -1.05
CA TYR A 66 -2.29 -10.32 -1.76
C TYR A 66 -3.74 -10.64 -1.38
N GLY A 67 -4.08 -10.53 -0.10
CA GLY A 67 -5.46 -10.72 0.38
C GLY A 67 -6.44 -9.71 -0.19
N ALA A 68 -5.99 -8.49 -0.50
CA ALA A 68 -6.82 -7.51 -1.21
C ALA A 68 -7.07 -7.91 -2.67
N TRP A 69 -6.05 -8.46 -3.33
CA TRP A 69 -6.14 -8.90 -4.73
C TRP A 69 -7.00 -10.15 -4.92
N GLU A 70 -7.31 -10.89 -3.85
CA GLU A 70 -8.34 -11.93 -3.87
C GLU A 70 -9.75 -11.36 -4.10
N CYS A 71 -9.97 -10.09 -3.75
CA CYS A 71 -11.26 -9.40 -3.84
C CYS A 71 -11.31 -8.36 -4.97
N GLY A 72 -10.31 -8.30 -5.85
CA GLY A 72 -10.28 -7.36 -6.99
C GLY A 72 -8.92 -7.31 -7.69
N PRO A 73 -8.80 -6.64 -8.86
CA PRO A 73 -7.51 -6.44 -9.51
C PRO A 73 -6.59 -5.51 -8.70
N GLU A 74 -5.29 -5.50 -8.98
CA GLU A 74 -4.30 -4.73 -8.20
C GLU A 74 -4.62 -3.22 -8.11
N ALA A 75 -5.16 -2.65 -9.18
CA ALA A 75 -5.55 -1.23 -9.27
C ALA A 75 -6.99 -0.95 -8.81
N GLY A 76 -7.72 -1.98 -8.36
CA GLY A 76 -9.16 -1.92 -8.08
C GLY A 76 -10.04 -1.78 -9.35
N PRO A 77 -11.37 -1.63 -9.19
CA PRO A 77 -12.08 -1.55 -7.91
C PRO A 77 -12.12 -2.90 -7.17
N PHE A 78 -12.19 -2.84 -5.84
CA PHE A 78 -12.31 -4.02 -4.97
C PHE A 78 -13.77 -4.28 -4.61
N ASP A 79 -14.16 -5.55 -4.51
CA ASP A 79 -15.43 -5.96 -3.91
C ASP A 79 -15.35 -5.73 -2.39
N SER A 80 -16.08 -4.73 -1.89
CA SER A 80 -16.07 -4.37 -0.47
C SER A 80 -16.67 -5.43 0.44
N ALA A 81 -17.62 -6.24 -0.05
CA ALA A 81 -18.22 -7.31 0.75
C ALA A 81 -17.21 -8.45 0.95
N CYS A 82 -16.41 -8.75 -0.07
CA CYS A 82 -15.29 -9.69 0.04
C CYS A 82 -14.15 -9.10 0.88
N LEU A 83 -13.68 -7.90 0.53
CA LEU A 83 -12.47 -7.29 1.08
C LEU A 83 -12.61 -7.01 2.57
N CYS A 84 -13.73 -6.42 2.98
CA CYS A 84 -13.93 -5.91 4.33
C CYS A 84 -14.63 -6.91 5.26
N ALA A 85 -14.88 -8.15 4.80
CA ALA A 85 -15.35 -9.22 5.67
C ALA A 85 -14.31 -9.46 6.79
N GLY A 86 -14.77 -9.71 8.02
CA GLY A 86 -13.89 -9.85 9.18
C GLY A 86 -12.94 -11.06 9.10
N ASP A 87 -13.28 -12.04 8.29
CA ASP A 87 -12.51 -13.26 8.02
C ASP A 87 -11.77 -13.24 6.68
N SER A 88 -11.84 -12.14 5.91
CA SER A 88 -11.07 -12.01 4.67
C SER A 88 -9.56 -12.08 4.94
N SER A 89 -8.80 -12.57 3.96
CA SER A 89 -7.33 -12.60 4.01
C SER A 89 -6.75 -11.21 4.26
N PHE A 90 -7.39 -10.16 3.72
CA PHE A 90 -7.01 -8.76 3.95
C PHE A 90 -7.23 -8.34 5.41
N SER A 91 -8.45 -8.53 5.94
CA SER A 91 -8.83 -8.08 7.29
C SER A 91 -8.00 -8.75 8.38
N GLN A 92 -7.61 -10.02 8.18
CA GLN A 92 -6.75 -10.74 9.12
C GLN A 92 -5.35 -10.14 9.26
N GLN A 93 -4.86 -9.44 8.23
CA GLN A 93 -3.49 -8.94 8.16
C GLN A 93 -3.39 -7.42 8.34
N ILE A 94 -4.42 -6.67 7.92
CA ILE A 94 -4.32 -5.21 7.76
C ILE A 94 -4.12 -4.47 9.08
N ALA A 95 -4.65 -4.99 10.19
CA ALA A 95 -4.45 -4.39 11.51
C ALA A 95 -2.96 -4.41 11.91
N ALA A 96 -2.30 -5.56 11.76
CA ALA A 96 -0.87 -5.68 12.04
C ALA A 96 -0.03 -4.86 11.05
N CYS A 97 -0.41 -4.82 9.77
CA CYS A 97 0.27 -3.97 8.80
C CYS A 97 0.17 -2.48 9.14
N ASN A 98 -1.02 -1.97 9.49
CA ASN A 98 -1.18 -0.56 9.83
C ASN A 98 -0.41 -0.16 11.09
N ASP A 99 -0.21 -1.08 12.03
CA ASP A 99 0.54 -0.82 13.26
C ASP A 99 2.06 -0.69 13.03
N CYS A 100 2.61 -1.28 11.98
CA CYS A 100 4.06 -1.27 11.72
C CYS A 100 4.46 -0.64 10.38
N GLY A 101 3.49 -0.39 9.49
CA GLY A 101 3.71 -0.13 8.07
C GLY A 101 4.31 1.22 7.74
N TRP A 102 4.55 2.09 8.72
CA TRP A 102 5.12 3.42 8.51
C TRP A 102 6.44 3.39 7.76
N CYS A 103 7.28 2.40 8.07
CA CYS A 103 8.60 2.23 7.48
C CYS A 103 8.55 1.57 6.10
N LEU A 104 7.38 1.02 5.74
CA LEU A 104 7.09 0.45 4.42
C LEU A 104 6.27 1.40 3.55
N TYR A 105 5.91 2.57 4.08
CA TYR A 105 4.83 3.37 3.51
C TYR A 105 5.12 3.80 2.07
N GLN A 106 6.36 4.20 1.78
CA GLN A 106 6.83 4.51 0.42
C GLN A 106 6.56 3.36 -0.56
N SER A 107 6.85 2.12 -0.15
CA SER A 107 6.78 0.96 -1.03
C SER A 107 5.38 0.33 -1.10
N TYR A 108 4.53 0.54 -0.09
CA TYR A 108 3.26 -0.17 0.06
C TYR A 108 2.03 0.71 -0.16
N TYR A 109 2.15 2.05 -0.07
CA TYR A 109 1.02 2.97 -0.26
C TYR A 109 0.26 2.72 -1.56
N GLY A 110 0.97 2.57 -2.68
CA GLY A 110 0.36 2.38 -4.01
C GLY A 110 -0.51 1.11 -4.12
N TYR A 111 -0.28 0.11 -3.26
CA TYR A 111 -1.01 -1.15 -3.25
C TYR A 111 -2.09 -1.20 -2.18
N LEU A 112 -1.88 -0.53 -1.04
CA LEU A 112 -2.78 -0.61 0.11
C LEU A 112 -3.74 0.57 0.23
N ALA A 113 -3.48 1.72 -0.40
CA ALA A 113 -4.34 2.90 -0.28
C ALA A 113 -5.77 2.62 -0.78
N GLY A 114 -5.94 1.98 -1.94
CA GLY A 114 -7.24 1.63 -2.50
C GLY A 114 -8.04 0.64 -1.62
N PRO A 115 -7.46 -0.49 -1.20
CA PRO A 115 -8.11 -1.42 -0.28
C PRO A 115 -8.48 -0.80 1.08
N LEU A 116 -7.57 -0.02 1.68
CA LEU A 116 -7.82 0.69 2.94
C LEU A 116 -8.99 1.68 2.81
N ASP A 117 -9.00 2.48 1.75
CA ASP A 117 -10.08 3.44 1.46
C ASP A 117 -11.42 2.72 1.24
N THR A 118 -11.40 1.60 0.49
CA THR A 118 -12.60 0.77 0.24
C THR A 118 -13.25 0.29 1.54
N CYS A 119 -12.45 -0.02 2.57
CA CYS A 119 -12.94 -0.44 3.89
C CYS A 119 -13.07 0.71 4.91
N GLY A 120 -12.85 1.96 4.51
CA GLY A 120 -12.90 3.12 5.42
C GLY A 120 -11.84 3.09 6.52
N LEU A 121 -10.71 2.44 6.26
CA LEU A 121 -9.58 2.32 7.19
C LEU A 121 -8.56 3.46 6.97
N PRO A 122 -7.72 3.77 7.96
CA PRO A 122 -6.66 4.76 7.80
C PRO A 122 -5.70 4.36 6.66
N ILE A 123 -5.58 5.24 5.65
CA ILE A 123 -4.62 5.08 4.55
C ILE A 123 -3.17 5.42 4.95
N THR A 124 -2.99 6.00 6.13
CA THR A 124 -1.69 6.26 6.74
C THR A 124 -1.48 5.28 7.90
N PRO A 125 -0.37 4.53 7.93
CA PRO A 125 -0.03 3.64 9.04
C PRO A 125 -0.07 4.37 10.39
N THR A 126 -0.59 3.71 11.41
CA THR A 126 -0.85 4.29 12.73
C THR A 126 0.35 4.21 13.65
N GLY A 127 1.16 3.15 13.57
CA GLY A 127 2.39 3.06 14.34
C GLY A 127 3.58 3.54 13.54
N THR A 128 4.43 4.36 14.18
CA THR A 128 5.52 5.12 13.54
C THR A 128 6.91 4.56 13.86
N GLN A 129 6.96 3.49 14.65
CA GLN A 129 8.22 2.86 15.07
C GLN A 129 8.84 2.10 13.91
N CYS A 130 10.12 2.33 13.67
CA CYS A 130 10.91 1.59 12.69
C CYS A 130 11.94 0.71 13.38
N ALA A 131 12.28 -0.41 12.74
CA ALA A 131 13.37 -1.23 13.20
C ALA A 131 14.68 -0.43 13.12
N GLU A 132 15.45 -0.43 14.20
CA GLU A 132 16.78 0.17 14.19
C GLU A 132 17.65 -0.56 13.15
N THR A 133 18.41 0.22 12.39
CA THR A 133 19.42 -0.32 11.48
C THR A 133 20.43 -1.07 12.32
N ALA A 134 20.42 -2.40 12.27
CA ALA A 134 21.59 -3.15 12.65
C ALA A 134 22.63 -2.98 11.53
N THR A 135 23.32 -1.84 11.52
CA THR A 135 24.44 -1.54 10.60
C THR A 135 25.61 -2.51 10.77
N THR A 136 25.50 -3.49 11.68
CA THR A 136 26.53 -4.45 12.06
C THR A 136 26.10 -5.91 12.00
N LEU A 137 24.86 -6.23 11.58
CA LEU A 137 24.54 -7.63 11.28
C LEU A 137 25.06 -7.97 9.89
N THR A 138 26.30 -8.45 9.82
CA THR A 138 26.72 -9.29 8.70
C THR A 138 25.76 -10.48 8.67
N PRO A 139 24.94 -10.66 7.61
CA PRO A 139 24.12 -11.85 7.50
C PRO A 139 25.04 -13.06 7.59
N THR A 140 24.94 -13.80 8.68
CA THR A 140 25.52 -15.14 8.73
C THR A 140 24.61 -15.98 7.87
N ILE A 141 24.96 -16.09 6.60
CA ILE A 141 24.42 -17.11 5.73
C ILE A 141 24.75 -18.44 6.42
N GLY A 142 23.75 -19.05 7.03
CA GLY A 142 23.87 -20.42 7.55
C GLY A 142 24.33 -21.35 6.41
N PRO A 143 24.87 -22.54 6.71
CA PRO A 143 25.31 -23.43 5.65
C PRO A 143 24.12 -23.77 4.75
N PHE A 144 24.06 -23.18 3.56
CA PHE A 144 23.11 -23.60 2.52
C PHE A 144 23.40 -25.07 2.27
N GLN A 145 22.49 -25.95 2.70
CA GLN A 145 22.46 -27.30 2.16
C GLN A 145 22.15 -27.14 0.67
N THR A 146 22.96 -27.76 -0.19
CA THR A 146 22.72 -27.73 -1.64
C THR A 146 21.32 -28.25 -1.92
N TYR A 147 20.42 -27.38 -2.38
CA TYR A 147 19.13 -27.79 -2.89
C TYR A 147 19.31 -28.34 -4.31
N THR A 148 19.05 -29.63 -4.49
CA THR A 148 18.92 -30.24 -5.81
C THR A 148 17.43 -30.35 -6.12
N PRO A 149 16.90 -29.59 -7.09
CA PRO A 149 15.52 -29.76 -7.53
C PRO A 149 15.31 -31.20 -7.99
N THR A 150 14.32 -31.88 -7.46
CA THR A 150 13.84 -33.14 -8.04
C THR A 150 12.93 -32.77 -9.20
N SER A 151 13.36 -33.09 -10.43
CA SER A 151 12.52 -32.97 -11.61
C SER A 151 11.27 -33.83 -11.40
N VAL A 152 10.08 -33.22 -11.46
CA VAL A 152 8.79 -33.92 -11.56
C VAL A 152 8.31 -33.83 -12.99
#